data_AF-A0A239HIW1-F1
#
_entry.id   AF-A0A239HIW1-F1
#
_cell.length_a   1.000
_cell.length_b   1.000
_cell.length_c   1.000
_cell.angle_alpha   90.00
_cell.angle_beta   90.00
_cell.angle_gamma   90.00
#
_symmetry.space_group_name_H-M   'P 1'
#
loop_
_entity.id
_entity.type
_entity.pdbx_description
1 polymer ?
#
loop_
_entity_poly.entity_id
_entity_poly.type
_entity_poly.pdbx_seq_one_letter_code
_entity_poly.pdbx_strand_id
1 'polypeptide(L)'
;MNKIILSAIVVVGGAVGYMAGGLIWAPPPRDKRIATLFEEVCVTQAFGEELATPPYRGLVRIKSFEGMRMWVDPVSASFLEMSDARCEIMTHDPNALSRRDAEKLAARIEPIVLDSFPDLAFDPDVTLGDGTVSRGWMRGEAFTNERRGVVFFAYPEMEDGAGSSLTLFYPDPPD
;
A
#
# COMPACT_ATOMS: atom_id res chain seq x y z
N MET A 1 -38.13 -39.54 -8.32
CA MET A 1 -37.32 -38.30 -8.39
C MET A 1 -36.29 -38.45 -9.50
N ASN A 2 -36.33 -37.58 -10.53
CA ASN A 2 -35.54 -37.77 -11.74
C ASN A 2 -34.07 -37.40 -11.50
N LYS A 3 -33.13 -38.33 -11.76
CA LYS A 3 -31.68 -38.11 -11.58
C LYS A 3 -31.18 -36.88 -12.35
N ILE A 4 -31.80 -36.58 -13.49
CA ILE A 4 -31.46 -35.41 -14.33
C ILE A 4 -31.76 -34.10 -13.60
N ILE A 5 -32.88 -34.03 -12.87
CA ILE A 5 -33.28 -32.83 -12.11
C ILE A 5 -32.34 -32.63 -10.92
N LEU A 6 -31.95 -33.71 -10.23
CA LEU A 6 -31.01 -33.63 -9.10
C LEU A 6 -29.63 -33.14 -9.55
N SER A 7 -29.11 -33.67 -10.67
CA SER A 7 -27.82 -33.24 -11.23
C SER A 7 -27.84 -31.78 -11.67
N ALA A 8 -28.93 -31.30 -12.27
CA ALA A 8 -29.07 -29.90 -12.65
C ALA A 8 -29.06 -28.97 -11.43
N ILE A 9 -29.75 -29.34 -10.34
CA ILE A 9 -29.76 -28.56 -9.09
C ILE A 9 -28.36 -28.50 -8.46
N VAL A 10 -27.61 -29.61 -8.46
CA VAL A 10 -26.25 -29.64 -7.91
C VAL A 10 -25.29 -28.80 -8.75
N VAL A 11 -25.36 -28.88 -10.08
CA VAL A 11 -24.48 -28.10 -10.96
C VAL A 11 -24.79 -26.60 -10.88
N VAL A 12 -26.06 -26.21 -10.92
CA VAL A 12 -26.46 -24.80 -10.82
C VAL A 12 -26.16 -24.26 -9.42
N GLY A 13 -26.48 -25.01 -8.37
CA GLY A 13 -26.16 -24.64 -6.98
C GLY A 13 -24.66 -24.52 -6.73
N GLY A 14 -23.86 -25.43 -7.29
CA GLY A 14 -22.40 -25.38 -7.22
C GLY A 14 -21.80 -24.18 -7.96
N ALA A 15 -22.30 -23.87 -9.16
CA ALA A 15 -21.85 -22.71 -9.93
C ALA A 15 -22.19 -21.38 -9.25
N VAL A 16 -23.42 -21.24 -8.75
CA VAL A 16 -23.86 -20.05 -8.00
C VAL A 16 -23.09 -19.92 -6.68
N GLY A 17 -22.89 -21.02 -5.96
CA GLY A 17 -22.10 -21.04 -4.73
C GLY A 17 -20.64 -20.65 -4.95
N TYR A 18 -20.02 -21.10 -6.04
CA TYR A 18 -18.64 -20.75 -6.38
C TYR A 18 -18.50 -19.27 -6.77
N MET A 19 -19.42 -18.74 -7.58
CA MET A 19 -19.41 -17.32 -7.96
C MET A 19 -19.69 -16.40 -6.77
N ALA A 20 -20.69 -16.72 -5.95
CA ALA A 20 -21.01 -15.96 -4.75
C ALA A 20 -19.87 -16.03 -3.73
N GLY A 21 -19.26 -17.20 -3.55
CA GLY A 21 -18.08 -17.37 -2.71
C GLY A 21 -16.90 -16.52 -3.19
N GLY A 22 -16.65 -16.48 -4.50
CA GLY A 22 -15.61 -15.64 -5.08
C GLY A 22 -15.81 -14.14 -4.83
N LEU A 23 -17.05 -13.66 -4.71
CA LEU A 23 -17.38 -12.27 -4.35
C LEU A 23 -17.25 -12.00 -2.85
N ILE A 24 -17.59 -12.98 -2.00
CA ILE A 24 -17.54 -12.86 -0.54
C ILE A 24 -16.09 -12.96 -0.03
N TRP A 25 -15.26 -13.78 -0.68
CA TRP A 25 -13.85 -14.00 -0.31
C TRP A 25 -12.85 -13.40 -1.31
N ALA A 26 -13.30 -12.46 -2.17
CA ALA A 26 -12.39 -11.74 -3.04
C ALA A 26 -11.32 -11.00 -2.19
N PRO A 27 -10.04 -11.07 -2.57
CA PRO A 27 -9.03 -10.26 -1.92
C PRO A 27 -9.38 -8.77 -2.07
N PRO A 28 -9.00 -7.92 -1.09
CA PRO A 28 -9.24 -6.50 -1.18
C PRO A 28 -8.60 -5.91 -2.45
N PRO A 29 -9.17 -4.84 -3.04
CA PRO A 29 -8.53 -4.08 -4.10
C PRO A 29 -7.10 -3.65 -3.71
N ARG A 30 -6.17 -3.61 -4.67
CA ARG A 30 -4.74 -3.33 -4.43
C ARG A 30 -4.52 -2.00 -3.72
N ASP A 31 -5.21 -0.95 -4.15
CA ASP A 31 -5.23 0.38 -3.53
C ASP A 31 -5.63 0.32 -2.05
N LYS A 32 -6.67 -0.48 -1.73
CA LYS A 32 -7.11 -0.65 -0.35
C LYS A 32 -6.09 -1.44 0.47
N ARG A 33 -5.54 -2.52 -0.09
CA ARG A 33 -4.53 -3.34 0.59
C ARG A 33 -3.27 -2.53 0.92
N ILE A 34 -2.77 -1.73 -0.02
CA ILE A 34 -1.59 -0.88 0.19
C ILE A 34 -1.89 0.21 1.24
N ALA A 35 -3.06 0.85 1.19
CA ALA A 35 -3.45 1.83 2.21
C ALA A 35 -3.53 1.21 3.62
N THR A 36 -4.06 -0.01 3.73
CA THR A 36 -4.07 -0.75 5.00
C THR A 36 -2.66 -1.09 5.48
N LEU A 37 -1.75 -1.48 4.59
CA LEU A 37 -0.34 -1.72 4.97
C LEU A 37 0.33 -0.42 5.45
N PHE A 38 0.04 0.69 4.78
CA PHE A 38 0.56 2.00 5.17
C PHE A 38 0.09 2.39 6.58
N GLU A 39 -1.21 2.31 6.85
CA GLU A 39 -1.80 2.65 8.14
C GLU A 39 -1.33 1.69 9.24
N GLU A 40 -1.55 0.39 9.07
CA GLU A 40 -1.33 -0.58 10.14
C GLU A 40 0.15 -0.86 10.41
N VAL A 41 1.04 -0.59 9.45
CA VAL A 41 2.47 -0.87 9.60
C VAL A 41 3.30 0.41 9.62
N CYS A 42 3.24 1.25 8.57
CA CYS A 42 4.09 2.44 8.53
C CYS A 42 3.69 3.45 9.60
N VAL A 43 2.40 3.78 9.73
CA VAL A 43 1.91 4.77 10.71
C VAL A 43 2.08 4.25 12.14
N THR A 44 1.66 3.01 12.43
CA THR A 44 1.87 2.38 13.75
C THR A 44 3.33 2.43 14.20
N GLN A 45 4.26 2.07 13.31
CA GLN A 45 5.69 2.11 13.62
C GLN A 45 6.20 3.54 13.87
N ALA A 46 5.63 4.55 13.20
CA ALA A 46 6.02 5.96 13.40
C ALA A 46 5.72 6.45 14.82
N PHE A 47 4.75 5.85 15.51
CA PHE A 47 4.40 6.15 16.89
C PHE A 47 5.11 5.24 17.91
N GLY A 48 6.09 4.44 17.47
CA GLY A 48 6.87 3.56 18.34
C GLY A 48 6.07 2.41 18.95
N GLU A 49 4.87 2.15 18.42
CA GLU A 49 4.05 1.03 18.87
C GLU A 49 4.67 -0.29 18.40
N GLU A 50 4.77 -1.26 19.32
CA GLU A 50 5.32 -2.57 19.02
C GLU A 50 4.46 -3.25 17.95
N LEU A 51 5.04 -3.49 16.78
CA LEU A 51 4.39 -4.20 15.69
C LEU A 51 3.99 -5.60 16.18
N ALA A 52 2.71 -5.79 16.53
CA ALA A 52 2.21 -7.10 16.93
C ALA A 52 2.53 -8.14 15.84
N THR A 53 3.31 -9.19 16.17
CA THR A 53 3.78 -10.23 15.21
C THR A 53 3.18 -11.59 15.63
N PRO A 54 2.74 -12.55 14.75
CA PRO A 54 3.27 -12.87 13.41
C PRO A 54 2.26 -13.29 12.29
N PRO A 55 2.68 -13.48 11.02
CA PRO A 55 3.35 -12.52 10.15
C PRO A 55 2.29 -11.61 9.48
N TYR A 56 2.18 -10.36 9.95
CA TYR A 56 1.54 -9.18 9.34
C TYR A 56 0.46 -9.37 8.25
N ARG A 57 -0.48 -10.30 8.45
CA ARG A 57 -1.54 -10.67 7.49
C ARG A 57 -1.02 -11.17 6.13
N GLY A 58 -0.07 -12.11 6.12
CA GLY A 58 0.37 -12.78 4.90
C GLY A 58 1.52 -12.10 4.15
N LEU A 59 2.22 -11.16 4.80
CA LEU A 59 3.50 -10.66 4.31
C LEU A 59 4.58 -11.74 4.38
N VAL A 60 5.38 -11.85 3.33
CA VAL A 60 6.51 -12.77 3.24
C VAL A 60 7.80 -11.98 3.41
N ARG A 61 8.55 -12.24 4.48
CA ARG A 61 9.86 -11.60 4.69
C ARG A 61 10.85 -12.13 3.66
N ILE A 62 11.51 -11.24 2.93
CA ILE A 62 12.44 -11.62 1.86
C ILE A 62 13.89 -11.26 2.19
N LYS A 63 14.14 -10.17 2.91
CA LYS A 63 15.50 -9.72 3.25
C LYS A 63 15.53 -9.02 4.62
N SER A 64 16.68 -9.14 5.28
CA SER A 64 17.04 -8.32 6.44
C SER A 64 18.54 -8.06 6.37
N PHE A 65 18.90 -6.78 6.30
CA PHE A 65 20.28 -6.32 6.48
C PHE A 65 20.33 -5.41 7.72
N GLU A 66 21.52 -5.03 8.18
CA GLU A 66 21.65 -4.08 9.29
C GLU A 66 20.84 -2.81 9.00
N GLY A 67 19.88 -2.49 9.87
CA GLY A 67 19.03 -1.30 9.76
C GLY A 67 17.90 -1.34 8.73
N MET A 68 17.76 -2.42 7.94
CA MET A 68 16.70 -2.51 6.91
C MET A 68 16.02 -3.88 6.91
N ARG A 69 14.68 -3.87 6.94
CA ARG A 69 13.82 -5.04 6.89
C ARG A 69 12.89 -4.94 5.69
N MET A 70 12.76 -6.04 4.93
CA MET A 70 11.97 -6.05 3.69
C MET A 70 11.03 -7.25 3.59
N TRP A 71 9.81 -6.99 3.16
CA TRP A 71 8.75 -7.97 2.94
C TRP A 71 8.09 -7.79 1.58
N VAL A 72 7.39 -8.83 1.14
CA VAL A 72 6.50 -8.82 -0.01
C VAL A 72 5.08 -9.04 0.48
N ASP A 73 4.14 -8.25 -0.04
CA ASP A 73 2.71 -8.52 0.08
C ASP A 73 2.18 -9.22 -1.18
N PRO A 74 1.88 -10.53 -1.13
CA PRO A 74 1.38 -11.25 -2.30
C PRO A 74 -0.01 -10.75 -2.76
N VAL A 75 -0.80 -10.15 -1.86
CA VAL A 75 -2.16 -9.69 -2.16
C VAL A 75 -2.15 -8.45 -3.05
N SER A 76 -1.31 -7.46 -2.73
CA SER A 76 -1.16 -6.25 -3.54
C SER A 76 0.02 -6.29 -4.50
N ALA A 77 0.84 -7.34 -4.49
CA ALA A 77 2.08 -7.44 -5.24
C ALA A 77 3.02 -6.23 -5.01
N SER A 78 3.14 -5.81 -3.74
CA SER A 78 4.00 -4.71 -3.32
C SER A 78 5.16 -5.20 -2.45
N PHE A 79 6.23 -4.42 -2.41
CA PHE A 79 7.30 -4.54 -1.43
C PHE A 79 7.03 -3.58 -0.28
N LEU A 80 7.32 -4.02 0.94
CA LEU A 80 7.36 -3.18 2.12
C LEU A 80 8.81 -3.15 2.60
N GLU A 81 9.42 -1.97 2.62
CA GLU A 81 10.74 -1.71 3.18
C GLU A 81 10.59 -0.86 4.44
N MET A 82 11.30 -1.25 5.51
CA MET A 82 11.31 -0.51 6.76
C MET A 82 12.73 -0.37 7.29
N SER A 83 13.03 0.83 7.75
CA SER A 83 14.25 1.19 8.46
C SER A 83 13.91 2.04 9.67
N ASP A 84 14.91 2.51 10.41
CA ASP A 84 14.67 3.40 11.55
C ASP A 84 14.31 4.84 11.13
N ALA A 85 14.59 5.20 9.87
CA ALA A 85 14.32 6.55 9.34
C ALA A 85 13.06 6.64 8.46
N ARG A 86 12.59 5.52 7.91
CA ARG A 86 11.45 5.51 6.98
C ARG A 86 10.77 4.15 6.84
N CYS A 87 9.53 4.20 6.38
CA CYS A 87 8.77 3.07 5.85
C CYS A 87 8.34 3.37 4.42
N GLU A 88 8.53 2.41 3.52
CA GLU A 88 8.27 2.57 2.10
C GLU A 88 7.51 1.35 1.54
N ILE A 89 6.43 1.61 0.79
CA ILE A 89 5.69 0.59 0.07
C ILE A 89 5.85 0.83 -1.44
N MET A 90 6.42 -0.15 -2.14
CA MET A 90 6.79 -0.03 -3.54
C MET A 90 6.06 -1.04 -4.43
N THR A 91 5.77 -0.64 -5.67
CA THR A 91 5.39 -1.56 -6.75
C THR A 91 6.31 -1.33 -7.94
N HIS A 92 6.58 -2.39 -8.70
CA HIS A 92 7.45 -2.35 -9.88
C HIS A 92 6.82 -3.20 -10.99
N ASP A 93 7.19 -2.92 -12.23
CA ASP A 93 6.90 -3.77 -13.39
C ASP A 93 7.28 -5.25 -13.10
N PRO A 94 6.46 -6.24 -13.51
CA PRO A 94 5.20 -6.14 -14.25
C PRO A 94 3.95 -5.87 -13.39
N ASN A 95 4.14 -5.60 -12.10
CA ASN A 95 3.06 -5.41 -11.12
C ASN A 95 2.91 -3.93 -10.71
N ALA A 96 3.28 -2.98 -11.55
CA ALA A 96 3.05 -1.56 -11.28
C ALA A 96 1.56 -1.28 -11.03
N LEU A 97 1.25 -0.23 -10.27
CA LEU A 97 -0.13 0.23 -10.13
C LEU A 97 -0.63 0.80 -11.47
N SER A 98 -1.86 0.45 -11.83
CA SER A 98 -2.56 1.17 -12.90
C SER A 98 -2.79 2.63 -12.48
N ARG A 99 -2.93 3.56 -13.44
CA ARG A 99 -3.25 4.97 -13.15
C ARG A 99 -4.46 5.09 -12.22
N ARG A 100 -5.51 4.33 -12.51
CA ARG A 100 -6.74 4.29 -11.71
C ARG A 100 -6.50 3.82 -10.28
N ASP A 101 -5.68 2.80 -10.07
CA ASP A 101 -5.42 2.29 -8.71
C ASP A 101 -4.47 3.23 -7.95
N ALA A 102 -3.53 3.89 -8.64
CA ALA A 102 -2.69 4.93 -8.06
C ALA A 102 -3.51 6.15 -7.59
N GLU A 103 -4.45 6.64 -8.41
CA GLU A 103 -5.36 7.74 -8.02
C GLU A 103 -6.23 7.36 -6.82
N LYS A 104 -6.77 6.13 -6.81
CA LYS A 104 -7.53 5.63 -5.65
C LYS A 104 -6.66 5.52 -4.41
N LEU A 105 -5.43 5.04 -4.55
CA LEU A 105 -4.50 4.96 -3.43
C LEU A 105 -4.20 6.35 -2.88
N ALA A 106 -3.90 7.32 -3.74
CA ALA A 106 -3.68 8.73 -3.36
C ALA A 106 -4.86 9.30 -2.58
N ALA A 107 -6.09 9.05 -3.03
CA ALA A 107 -7.30 9.49 -2.34
C ALA A 107 -7.57 8.76 -1.01
N ARG A 108 -7.04 7.54 -0.83
CA ARG A 108 -7.17 6.78 0.42
C ARG A 108 -6.14 7.18 1.47
N ILE A 109 -4.92 7.50 1.07
CA ILE A 109 -3.87 7.87 2.00
C ILE A 109 -4.08 9.27 2.57
N GLU A 110 -4.66 10.19 1.79
CA GLU A 110 -4.90 11.57 2.22
C GLU A 110 -5.61 11.68 3.58
N PRO A 111 -6.78 11.06 3.82
CA PRO A 111 -7.42 11.13 5.14
C PRO A 111 -6.59 10.46 6.25
N ILE A 112 -5.83 9.40 5.96
CA ILE A 112 -4.95 8.73 6.94
C ILE A 112 -3.85 9.69 7.39
N VAL A 113 -3.24 10.40 6.43
CA VAL A 113 -2.19 11.38 6.70
C VAL A 113 -2.74 12.55 7.51
N LEU A 114 -3.89 13.11 7.13
CA LEU A 114 -4.48 14.25 7.83
C LEU A 114 -4.93 13.92 9.27
N ASP A 115 -5.36 12.69 9.52
CA ASP A 115 -5.77 12.24 10.86
C ASP A 115 -4.56 11.90 11.74
N SER A 116 -3.58 11.18 11.19
CA SER A 116 -2.41 10.70 11.94
C SER A 116 -1.33 11.77 12.11
N PHE A 117 -1.19 12.68 11.14
CA PHE A 117 -0.15 13.72 11.10
C PHE A 117 -0.78 15.08 10.79
N PRO A 118 -1.60 15.64 11.70
CA PRO A 118 -2.39 16.86 11.47
C PRO A 118 -1.53 18.11 11.24
N ASP A 119 -0.24 18.00 11.49
CA ASP A 119 0.75 19.07 11.42
C ASP A 119 1.51 19.07 10.08
N LEU A 120 1.32 18.06 9.23
CA LEU A 120 1.80 18.02 7.84
C LEU A 120 0.83 18.75 6.91
N ALA A 121 1.38 19.64 6.09
CA ALA A 121 0.61 20.35 5.07
C ALA A 121 0.85 19.74 3.69
N PHE A 122 -0.17 19.81 2.82
CA PHE A 122 0.01 19.45 1.41
C PHE A 122 1.11 20.31 0.77
N ASP A 123 2.08 19.66 0.14
CA ASP A 123 3.24 20.28 -0.50
C ASP A 123 3.04 20.23 -2.04
N PRO A 124 2.65 21.34 -2.69
CA PRO A 124 2.40 21.36 -4.14
C PRO A 124 3.67 21.10 -4.95
N ASP A 125 4.85 21.34 -4.38
CA ASP A 125 6.14 21.15 -5.06
C ASP A 125 6.49 19.66 -5.21
N VAL A 126 5.75 18.77 -4.54
CA VAL A 126 5.86 17.31 -4.66
C VAL A 126 5.07 16.78 -5.88
N THR A 127 4.56 17.66 -6.75
CA THR A 127 3.87 17.25 -7.97
C THR A 127 4.86 16.97 -9.10
N LEU A 128 4.99 15.71 -9.50
CA LEU A 128 5.67 15.31 -10.73
C LEU A 128 4.65 15.43 -11.88
N GLY A 129 5.06 15.92 -13.06
CA GLY A 129 4.17 16.37 -14.14
C GLY A 129 3.09 15.38 -14.62
N ASP A 130 2.31 15.81 -15.63
CA ASP A 130 1.01 15.23 -16.04
C ASP A 130 0.99 13.70 -16.27
N GLY A 131 2.12 13.07 -16.55
CA GLY A 131 2.25 11.62 -16.71
C GLY A 131 2.22 10.81 -15.40
N THR A 132 2.27 11.45 -14.23
CA THR A 132 2.39 10.77 -12.93
C THR A 132 1.15 10.95 -12.05
N VAL A 133 1.03 10.11 -11.03
CA VAL A 133 0.16 10.40 -9.88
C VAL A 133 1.07 10.70 -8.70
N SER A 134 1.07 11.94 -8.23
CA SER A 134 1.97 12.40 -7.18
C SER A 134 1.24 13.22 -6.12
N ARG A 135 1.53 12.94 -4.85
CA ARG A 135 1.01 13.68 -3.69
C ARG A 135 2.08 13.71 -2.60
N GLY A 136 2.19 14.83 -1.90
CA GLY A 136 3.09 14.97 -0.76
C GLY A 136 2.46 15.79 0.35
N TRP A 137 2.68 15.36 1.59
CA TRP A 137 2.37 16.11 2.80
C TRP A 137 3.64 16.18 3.63
N MET A 138 4.28 17.35 3.65
CA MET A 138 5.66 17.47 4.12
C MET A 138 5.84 18.66 5.05
N ARG A 139 6.82 18.54 5.93
CA ARG A 139 7.43 19.64 6.69
C ARG A 139 8.95 19.57 6.52
N GLY A 140 9.60 20.73 6.64
CA GLY A 140 11.06 20.84 6.55
C GLY A 140 11.52 21.06 5.11
N GLU A 141 12.71 21.62 4.98
CA GLU A 141 13.29 21.97 3.68
C GLU A 141 13.61 20.73 2.84
N ALA A 142 13.44 20.83 1.51
CA ALA A 142 13.84 19.79 0.58
C ALA A 142 15.31 19.38 0.77
N PHE A 143 15.59 18.07 0.67
CA PHE A 143 16.96 17.50 0.78
C PHE A 143 17.66 17.71 2.13
N THR A 144 16.90 17.97 3.20
CA THR A 144 17.43 18.05 4.57
C THR A 144 16.98 16.85 5.40
N ASN A 145 17.70 16.56 6.49
CA ASN A 145 17.28 15.55 7.47
C ASN A 145 16.01 15.97 8.24
N GLU A 146 15.67 17.26 8.19
CA GLU A 146 14.44 17.80 8.78
C GLU A 146 13.21 17.49 7.91
N ARG A 147 13.41 17.02 6.67
CA ARG A 147 12.31 16.70 5.75
C ARG A 147 11.55 15.48 6.22
N ARG A 148 10.38 15.73 6.79
CA ARG A 148 9.48 14.71 7.34
C ARG A 148 8.16 14.75 6.61
N GLY A 149 7.49 13.60 6.57
CA GLY A 149 6.13 13.49 6.07
C GLY A 149 5.93 12.33 5.12
N VAL A 150 4.89 12.44 4.31
CA VAL A 150 4.39 11.36 3.46
C VAL A 150 4.44 11.80 2.01
N VAL A 151 5.06 10.99 1.17
CA VAL A 151 5.05 11.19 -0.28
C VAL A 151 4.55 9.95 -0.99
N PHE A 152 3.79 10.16 -2.04
CA PHE A 152 3.34 9.13 -2.96
C PHE A 152 3.68 9.54 -4.38
N PHE A 153 4.33 8.64 -5.11
CA PHE A 153 4.61 8.77 -6.53
C PHE A 153 4.20 7.49 -7.25
N ALA A 154 3.57 7.62 -8.40
CA ALA A 154 3.32 6.52 -9.31
C ALA A 154 3.54 6.93 -10.77
N TYR A 155 4.15 6.02 -11.52
CA TYR A 155 4.53 6.17 -12.93
C TYR A 155 3.88 5.03 -13.72
N PRO A 156 2.54 5.02 -13.87
CA PRO A 156 1.80 3.86 -14.35
C PRO A 156 2.04 3.51 -15.83
N GLU A 157 2.49 4.48 -16.63
CA GLU A 157 2.59 4.41 -18.09
C GLU A 157 4.03 4.56 -18.60
N MET A 158 5.02 4.52 -17.69
CA MET A 158 6.43 4.60 -18.08
C MET A 158 6.88 3.27 -18.69
N GLU A 159 7.29 3.28 -19.96
CA GLU A 159 7.68 2.05 -20.68
C GLU A 159 8.79 1.27 -19.96
N ASP A 160 9.81 1.98 -19.47
CA ASP A 160 10.90 1.43 -18.68
C ASP A 160 10.82 1.94 -17.25
N GLY A 161 10.43 1.06 -16.31
CA GLY A 161 10.42 1.40 -14.88
C GLY A 161 9.08 1.85 -14.33
N ALA A 162 7.95 1.41 -14.92
CA ALA A 162 6.65 1.56 -14.31
C ALA A 162 6.65 1.06 -12.85
N GLY A 163 6.04 1.84 -11.96
CA GLY A 163 6.06 1.53 -10.55
C GLY A 163 5.43 2.62 -9.69
N SER A 164 5.50 2.41 -8.39
CA SER A 164 5.06 3.39 -7.40
C SER A 164 5.90 3.31 -6.14
N SER A 165 5.97 4.41 -5.41
CA SER A 165 6.49 4.46 -4.04
C SER A 165 5.56 5.29 -3.16
N LEU A 166 5.19 4.74 -2.02
CA LEU A 166 4.53 5.43 -0.91
C LEU A 166 5.48 5.41 0.27
N THR A 167 6.04 6.56 0.63
CA THR A 167 7.06 6.69 1.68
C THR A 167 6.54 7.53 2.83
N LEU A 168 6.72 7.05 4.05
CA LEU A 168 6.65 7.82 5.29
C LEU A 168 8.06 7.99 5.83
N PHE A 169 8.52 9.24 5.89
CA PHE A 169 9.75 9.63 6.59
C PHE A 169 9.42 9.84 8.06
N TYR A 170 10.02 9.04 8.93
CA TYR A 170 9.74 9.09 10.36
C TYR A 170 10.23 10.40 10.97
N PRO A 171 9.55 10.89 12.01
CA PRO A 171 10.14 11.91 12.87
C PRO A 171 11.40 11.32 13.53
N ASP A 172 12.48 12.10 13.64
CA ASP A 172 13.61 11.69 14.50
C ASP A 172 13.07 11.35 15.89
N PRO A 173 13.58 10.28 16.52
CA PRO A 173 13.22 9.98 17.90
C PRO A 173 13.48 11.22 18.76
N PRO A 174 12.60 11.51 19.73
CA PRO A 174 12.86 12.60 20.67
C PRO A 174 14.20 12.37 21.36
N ASP A 175 15.03 13.42 21.41
CA ASP A 175 16.30 13.45 22.14
C ASP A 175 16.14 13.08 23.63
#